data_AF-A0A963GNU4-F1
#
_entry.id   AF-A0A963GNU4-F1
#
_cell.length_a   1.000
_cell.length_b   1.000
_cell.length_c   1.000
_cell.angle_alpha   90.00
_cell.angle_beta   90.00
_cell.angle_gamma   90.00
#
_symmetry.space_group_name_H-M   'P 1'
#
loop_
_entity.id
_entity.type
_entity.pdbx_description
1 polymer ?
#
loop_
_entity_poly.entity_id
_entity_poly.type
_entity_poly.pdbx_seq_one_letter_code
_entity_poly.pdbx_strand_id
1 'polypeptide(L)'
;MNIDFAVVLVVLTVATGVIWLLDILMLAPRRARSASTLGKTGEACVVAARLPWYVDLSKSFFPVILAVLVLRSFIVEPFRIPSESMLPTLLNGDFILVSKFTYGLRLPVFNTKLFGNGQPERGDVVVFRYPREPAVAYIKRVVGLPGDRVEYRNKQLFINGQSAPLTSLPDNPAEPGYQQFDEQLGAANHYIQVLADGRWNLMGLWPGLQPRREPDGTVAWEYQVPEGHYFVMGDNRDNSS
;
A
#
# COMPACT_ATOMS: atom_id res chain seq x y z
N MET A 1 -7.15 15.78 13.07
CA MET A 1 -7.42 14.38 13.46
C MET A 1 -7.88 13.63 12.21
N ASN A 2 -6.98 12.92 11.53
CA ASN A 2 -7.37 12.04 10.43
C ASN A 2 -7.96 10.78 11.08
N ILE A 3 -9.27 10.65 11.08
CA ILE A 3 -9.91 9.41 11.50
C ILE A 3 -9.55 8.36 10.46
N ASP A 4 -8.80 7.34 10.85
CA ASP A 4 -8.44 6.24 9.96
C ASP A 4 -9.73 5.53 9.52
N PHE A 5 -9.98 5.51 8.21
CA PHE A 5 -11.14 4.85 7.63
C PHE A 5 -11.21 3.37 8.04
N ALA A 6 -10.06 2.71 8.30
CA ALA A 6 -10.03 1.35 8.81
C ALA A 6 -10.63 1.24 10.22
N VAL A 7 -10.35 2.20 11.11
CA VAL A 7 -10.91 2.23 12.47
C VAL A 7 -12.43 2.43 12.43
N VAL A 8 -12.91 3.34 11.58
CA VAL A 8 -14.36 3.57 11.39
C VAL A 8 -15.03 2.28 10.92
N LEU A 9 -14.45 1.60 9.93
CA LEU A 9 -15.01 0.38 9.37
C LEU A 9 -15.09 -0.72 10.43
N VAL A 10 -14.04 -0.92 11.22
CA VAL A 10 -14.03 -1.91 12.32
C VAL A 10 -15.10 -1.58 13.37
N VAL A 11 -15.20 -0.33 13.80
CA VAL A 11 -16.21 0.09 14.79
C VAL A 11 -17.63 -0.15 14.26
N LEU A 12 -17.89 0.16 12.99
CA LEU A 12 -19.18 -0.09 12.35
C LEU A 12 -19.49 -1.59 12.24
N THR A 13 -18.51 -2.42 11.86
CA THR A 13 -18.68 -3.89 11.81
C THR A 13 -18.99 -4.45 13.19
N VAL A 14 -18.28 -4.01 14.23
CA VAL A 14 -18.51 -4.46 15.61
C VAL A 14 -19.88 -4.00 16.11
N ALA A 15 -20.25 -2.73 15.89
CA ALA A 15 -21.55 -2.21 16.31
C ALA A 15 -22.71 -2.95 15.64
N THR A 16 -22.69 -3.08 14.31
CA THR A 16 -23.72 -3.80 13.55
C THR A 16 -23.76 -5.29 13.89
N GLY A 17 -22.59 -5.91 14.10
CA GLY A 17 -22.48 -7.30 14.53
C GLY A 17 -23.02 -7.57 15.93
N VAL A 18 -22.76 -6.67 16.89
CA VAL A 18 -23.31 -6.77 18.26
C VAL A 18 -24.81 -6.57 18.26
N ILE A 19 -25.34 -5.60 17.51
CA ILE A 19 -26.80 -5.39 17.37
C ILE A 19 -27.46 -6.62 16.77
N TRP A 20 -26.85 -7.20 15.73
CA TRP A 20 -27.34 -8.42 15.09
C TRP A 20 -27.29 -9.63 16.03
N LEU A 21 -26.19 -9.81 16.77
CA LEU A 21 -26.00 -10.91 17.71
C LEU A 21 -26.96 -10.81 18.91
N LEU A 22 -27.15 -9.62 19.48
CA LEU A 22 -28.12 -9.38 20.54
C LEU A 22 -29.55 -9.62 20.05
N ASP A 23 -29.86 -9.28 18.79
CA ASP A 23 -31.16 -9.57 18.22
C ASP A 23 -31.40 -11.08 18.07
N ILE A 24 -30.41 -11.85 17.60
CA ILE A 24 -30.51 -13.31 17.48
C ILE A 24 -30.61 -13.98 18.86
N LEU A 25 -29.75 -13.61 19.82
CA LEU A 25 -29.63 -14.32 21.09
C LEU A 25 -30.69 -13.94 22.10
N MET A 26 -31.13 -12.68 22.12
CA MET A 26 -32.06 -12.18 23.15
C MET A 26 -33.42 -11.82 22.60
N LEU A 27 -33.50 -11.09 21.49
CA LEU A 27 -34.77 -10.49 21.03
C LEU A 27 -35.60 -11.45 20.17
N ALA A 28 -34.97 -12.26 19.33
CA ALA A 28 -35.63 -13.28 18.50
C ALA A 28 -36.33 -14.36 19.35
N PRO A 29 -35.69 -14.99 20.35
CA PRO A 29 -36.38 -15.94 21.22
C PRO A 29 -37.43 -15.29 22.13
N ARG A 30 -37.23 -14.03 22.55
CA ARG A 30 -38.26 -13.29 23.31
C ARG A 30 -39.49 -12.97 22.46
N ARG A 31 -39.32 -12.55 21.20
CA ARG A 31 -40.44 -12.36 20.25
C ARG A 31 -41.16 -13.66 19.93
N ALA A 32 -40.43 -14.76 19.73
CA ALA A 32 -41.03 -16.07 19.52
C ALA A 32 -41.86 -16.54 20.73
N ARG A 33 -41.40 -16.27 21.96
CA ARG A 33 -42.14 -16.57 23.20
C ARG A 33 -43.33 -15.64 23.42
N SER A 34 -43.21 -14.35 23.11
CA SER A 34 -44.32 -13.39 23.19
C SER A 34 -45.40 -13.65 22.13
N ALA A 35 -45.01 -14.06 20.92
CA ALA A 35 -45.94 -14.47 19.86
C ALA A 35 -46.69 -15.77 20.20
N SER A 36 -46.12 -16.65 21.03
CA SER A 36 -46.82 -17.84 21.53
C SER A 36 -47.73 -17.56 22.73
N THR A 37 -47.52 -16.46 23.47
CA THR A 37 -48.39 -16.03 24.58
C THR A 37 -49.55 -15.14 24.14
N LEU A 38 -49.36 -14.30 23.11
CA LEU A 38 -50.46 -13.58 22.44
C LEU A 38 -51.14 -14.51 21.42
N GLY A 39 -52.10 -15.29 21.90
CA GLY A 39 -52.94 -16.13 21.03
C GLY A 39 -53.48 -15.36 19.82
N LYS A 40 -53.16 -15.86 18.62
CA LYS A 40 -53.76 -15.59 17.30
C LYS A 40 -54.74 -14.41 17.24
N THR A 41 -54.25 -13.18 17.31
CA THR A 41 -54.93 -12.00 16.77
C THR A 41 -53.96 -11.31 15.83
N GLY A 42 -54.34 -11.26 14.55
CA GLY A 42 -53.42 -11.02 13.43
C GLY A 42 -52.67 -9.68 13.48
N GLU A 43 -53.23 -8.67 14.13
CA GLU A 43 -52.64 -7.32 14.16
C GLU A 43 -51.49 -7.19 15.17
N ALA A 44 -51.60 -7.81 16.35
CA ALA A 44 -50.54 -7.78 17.37
C ALA A 44 -49.30 -8.58 16.94
N CYS A 45 -49.50 -9.65 16.17
CA CYS A 45 -48.42 -10.45 15.58
C CYS A 45 -47.62 -9.65 14.54
N VAL A 46 -48.28 -8.85 13.70
CA VAL A 46 -47.63 -8.03 12.65
C VAL A 46 -46.80 -6.88 13.26
N VAL A 47 -47.29 -6.25 14.34
CA VAL A 47 -46.54 -5.20 15.04
C VAL A 47 -45.34 -5.79 15.80
N ALA A 48 -45.48 -6.97 16.41
CA ALA A 48 -44.38 -7.67 17.08
C ALA A 48 -43.31 -8.22 16.11
N ALA A 49 -43.69 -8.47 14.85
CA ALA A 49 -42.80 -8.94 13.79
C ALA A 49 -42.02 -7.82 13.09
N ARG A 50 -42.45 -6.55 13.18
CA ARG A 50 -41.69 -5.42 12.66
C ARG A 50 -40.44 -5.22 13.52
N LEU A 51 -39.30 -5.61 12.98
CA LEU A 51 -38.00 -5.30 13.56
C LEU A 51 -37.90 -3.78 13.72
N PRO A 52 -37.35 -3.28 14.85
CA PRO A 52 -36.98 -1.89 14.96
C PRO A 52 -36.05 -1.50 13.80
N TRP A 53 -36.23 -0.32 13.24
CA TRP A 53 -35.52 0.12 12.03
C TRP A 53 -33.99 -0.04 12.12
N TYR A 54 -33.40 0.15 13.32
CA TYR A 54 -31.96 0.01 13.55
C TYR A 54 -31.48 -1.45 13.52
N VAL A 55 -32.33 -2.41 13.89
CA VAL A 55 -32.01 -3.85 13.82
C VAL A 55 -32.05 -4.31 12.37
N ASP A 56 -33.06 -3.86 11.62
CA ASP A 56 -33.23 -4.21 10.21
C ASP A 56 -32.09 -3.63 9.34
N LEU A 57 -31.71 -2.38 9.63
CA LEU A 57 -30.53 -1.74 9.07
C LEU A 57 -29.25 -2.52 9.40
N SER A 58 -29.03 -2.87 10.67
CA SER A 58 -27.82 -3.61 11.08
C SER A 58 -27.74 -4.99 10.44
N LYS A 59 -28.86 -5.71 10.30
CA LYS A 59 -28.93 -7.01 9.62
C LYS A 59 -28.55 -6.93 8.15
N SER A 60 -29.05 -5.92 7.46
CA SER A 60 -28.84 -5.76 6.02
C SER A 60 -27.43 -5.26 5.71
N PHE A 61 -26.90 -4.34 6.53
CA PHE A 61 -25.59 -3.74 6.30
C PHE A 61 -24.42 -4.53 6.89
N PHE A 62 -24.61 -5.33 7.95
CA PHE A 62 -23.53 -6.12 8.56
C PHE A 62 -22.76 -7.00 7.55
N PRO A 63 -23.39 -7.86 6.72
CA PRO A 63 -22.65 -8.70 5.78
C PRO A 63 -21.90 -7.88 4.74
N VAL A 64 -22.45 -6.74 4.30
CA VAL A 64 -21.81 -5.84 3.34
C VAL A 64 -20.60 -5.17 3.98
N ILE A 65 -20.76 -4.57 5.15
CA ILE A 65 -19.68 -3.90 5.89
C ILE A 65 -18.57 -4.90 6.25
N LEU A 66 -18.95 -6.12 6.68
CA LEU A 66 -18.00 -7.19 6.97
C LEU A 66 -17.24 -7.61 5.70
N ALA A 67 -17.93 -7.78 4.57
CA ALA A 67 -17.28 -8.12 3.31
C ALA A 67 -16.29 -7.03 2.87
N VAL A 68 -16.67 -5.75 2.97
CA VAL A 68 -15.77 -4.61 2.70
C VAL A 68 -14.59 -4.60 3.66
N LEU A 69 -14.81 -4.88 4.95
CA LEU A 69 -13.75 -4.99 5.95
C LEU A 69 -12.77 -6.10 5.58
N VAL A 70 -13.25 -7.31 5.28
CA VAL A 70 -12.41 -8.46 4.91
C VAL A 70 -11.64 -8.16 3.64
N LEU A 71 -12.30 -7.66 2.60
CA LEU A 71 -11.69 -7.32 1.32
C LEU A 71 -10.57 -6.28 1.49
N ARG A 72 -10.85 -5.20 2.24
CA ARG A 72 -9.89 -4.12 2.47
C ARG A 72 -8.75 -4.51 3.40
N SER A 73 -9.04 -5.35 4.39
CA SER A 73 -8.05 -5.79 5.38
C SER A 73 -7.06 -6.78 4.76
N PHE A 74 -7.52 -7.63 3.84
CA PHE A 74 -6.77 -8.83 3.45
C PHE A 74 -6.51 -9.00 1.96
N ILE A 75 -7.34 -8.43 1.08
CA ILE A 75 -7.24 -8.67 -0.35
C ILE A 75 -6.59 -7.48 -1.04
N VAL A 76 -7.26 -6.33 -1.06
CA VAL A 76 -6.83 -5.15 -1.83
C VAL A 76 -7.07 -3.86 -1.05
N GLU A 77 -6.11 -2.95 -1.07
CA GLU A 77 -6.31 -1.57 -0.64
C GLU A 77 -6.11 -0.58 -1.80
N PRO A 78 -7.08 0.32 -2.05
CA PRO A 78 -6.91 1.38 -3.03
C PRO A 78 -6.01 2.50 -2.46
N PHE A 79 -5.04 2.92 -3.25
CA PHE A 79 -4.20 4.09 -2.98
C PHE A 79 -4.30 5.07 -4.14
N ARG A 80 -4.20 6.36 -3.81
CA ARG A 80 -4.03 7.43 -4.79
C ARG A 80 -2.58 7.89 -4.76
N ILE A 81 -1.94 7.98 -5.92
CA ILE A 81 -0.54 8.42 -6.05
C ILE A 81 -0.47 9.94 -5.83
N PRO A 82 0.24 10.42 -4.79
CA PRO A 82 0.35 11.86 -4.53
C PRO A 82 1.62 12.49 -5.10
N SER A 83 2.55 11.69 -5.65
CA SER A 83 3.91 12.12 -5.98
C SER A 83 4.37 11.64 -7.36
N GLU A 84 5.29 12.39 -7.96
CA GLU A 84 5.89 12.11 -9.28
C GLU A 84 7.13 11.20 -9.21
N SER A 85 7.46 10.65 -8.04
CA SER A 85 8.69 9.87 -7.85
C SER A 85 8.69 8.52 -8.59
N MET A 86 7.52 8.05 -9.02
CA MET A 86 7.33 6.81 -9.77
C MET A 86 7.07 7.03 -11.26
N LEU A 87 7.26 8.26 -11.77
CA LEU A 87 7.21 8.51 -13.21
C LEU A 87 8.36 7.76 -13.92
N PRO A 88 8.12 7.22 -15.13
CA PRO A 88 6.87 7.27 -15.89
C PRO A 88 5.88 6.12 -15.58
N THR A 89 6.25 5.17 -14.71
CA THR A 89 5.44 3.99 -14.41
C THR A 89 4.10 4.32 -13.76
N LEU A 90 4.07 5.27 -12.82
CA LEU A 90 2.86 5.72 -12.13
C LEU A 90 2.76 7.24 -12.19
N LEU A 91 1.64 7.74 -12.71
CA LEU A 91 1.38 9.16 -12.86
C LEU A 91 0.78 9.75 -11.57
N ASN A 92 0.99 11.05 -11.37
CA ASN A 92 0.36 11.76 -10.28
C ASN A 92 -1.17 11.74 -10.44
N GLY A 93 -1.88 11.32 -9.39
CA GLY A 93 -3.33 11.20 -9.39
C GLY A 93 -3.87 9.83 -9.79
N ASP A 94 -3.02 8.89 -10.22
CA ASP A 94 -3.43 7.52 -10.51
C ASP A 94 -4.02 6.82 -9.28
N PHE A 95 -4.98 5.93 -9.54
CA PHE A 95 -5.53 5.02 -8.53
C PHE A 95 -4.95 3.63 -8.74
N ILE A 96 -4.23 3.13 -7.74
CA ILE A 96 -3.65 1.79 -7.75
C ILE A 96 -4.37 0.89 -6.75
N LEU A 97 -4.41 -0.39 -7.09
CA LEU A 97 -4.91 -1.44 -6.22
C LEU A 97 -3.73 -2.28 -5.74
N VAL A 98 -3.45 -2.22 -4.43
CA VAL A 98 -2.31 -2.92 -3.83
C VAL A 98 -2.79 -4.24 -3.25
N SER A 99 -2.23 -5.35 -3.73
CA SER A 99 -2.44 -6.67 -3.14
C SER A 99 -1.71 -6.75 -1.80
N LYS A 100 -2.47 -6.91 -0.71
CA LYS A 100 -1.91 -7.13 0.63
C LYS A 100 -1.62 -8.60 0.93
N PHE A 101 -2.19 -9.49 0.12
CA PHE A 101 -2.07 -10.92 0.33
C PHE A 101 -0.64 -11.44 0.11
N THR A 102 0.10 -10.83 -0.82
CA THR A 102 1.40 -11.33 -1.29
C THR A 102 2.51 -11.24 -0.22
N TYR A 103 2.53 -10.20 0.62
CA TYR A 103 3.62 -9.94 1.59
C TYR A 103 3.25 -10.18 3.05
N GLY A 104 2.02 -10.65 3.26
CA GLY A 104 1.52 -11.13 4.55
C GLY A 104 0.35 -10.33 5.11
N LEU A 105 -0.53 -11.07 5.76
CA LEU A 105 -1.77 -10.61 6.34
C LEU A 105 -1.49 -9.66 7.51
N ARG A 106 -1.88 -8.39 7.42
CA ARG A 106 -1.77 -7.43 8.52
C ARG A 106 -3.14 -7.12 9.11
N LEU A 107 -3.22 -7.02 10.44
CA LEU A 107 -4.46 -6.61 11.10
C LEU A 107 -4.80 -5.15 10.74
N PRO A 108 -6.06 -4.84 10.41
CA PRO A 108 -6.48 -3.51 9.92
C PRO A 108 -6.26 -2.37 10.93
N VAL A 109 -6.11 -2.67 12.22
CA VAL A 109 -5.91 -1.67 13.28
C VAL A 109 -4.48 -1.72 13.82
N PHE A 110 -4.05 -2.90 14.29
CA PHE A 110 -2.76 -3.07 14.94
C PHE A 110 -1.58 -3.15 13.97
N ASN A 111 -1.84 -3.29 12.66
CA ASN A 111 -0.83 -3.46 11.60
C ASN A 111 0.20 -4.57 11.88
N THR A 112 -0.08 -5.47 12.82
CA THR A 112 0.73 -6.63 13.14
C THR A 112 0.58 -7.67 12.04
N LYS A 113 1.71 -8.21 11.57
CA LYS A 113 1.77 -9.28 10.58
C LYS A 113 1.38 -10.58 11.27
N LEU A 114 0.27 -11.19 10.84
CA LEU A 114 -0.25 -12.46 11.36
C LEU A 114 0.40 -13.66 10.67
N PHE A 115 0.44 -13.65 9.33
CA PHE A 115 0.94 -14.75 8.50
C PHE A 115 1.56 -14.20 7.20
N GLY A 116 2.62 -14.83 6.68
CA GLY A 116 3.12 -14.55 5.33
C GLY A 116 4.63 -14.66 5.17
N ASN A 117 5.07 -15.52 4.27
CA ASN A 117 6.49 -15.78 3.95
C ASN A 117 6.98 -15.01 2.71
N GLY A 118 6.09 -14.28 2.02
CA GLY A 118 6.47 -13.45 0.87
C GLY A 118 7.34 -12.29 1.32
N GLN A 119 8.57 -12.25 0.82
CA GLN A 119 9.49 -11.13 0.96
C GLN A 119 9.48 -10.34 -0.35
N PRO A 120 9.57 -9.00 -0.32
CA PRO A 120 9.73 -8.22 -1.52
C PRO A 120 10.94 -8.70 -2.32
N GLU A 121 10.74 -8.93 -3.60
CA GLU A 121 11.78 -9.28 -4.54
C GLU A 121 12.32 -8.02 -5.22
N ARG A 122 13.50 -8.15 -5.80
CA ARG A 122 14.12 -7.03 -6.52
C ARG A 122 13.27 -6.71 -7.75
N GLY A 123 12.98 -5.42 -7.95
CA GLY A 123 12.12 -4.94 -9.01
C GLY A 123 10.66 -4.77 -8.61
N ASP A 124 10.23 -5.26 -7.44
CA ASP A 124 8.85 -5.08 -6.98
C ASP A 124 8.54 -3.61 -6.67
N VAL A 125 7.33 -3.18 -7.01
CA VAL A 125 6.79 -1.89 -6.56
C VAL A 125 6.07 -2.11 -5.24
N VAL A 126 6.56 -1.49 -4.17
CA VAL A 126 6.07 -1.70 -2.80
C VAL A 126 5.50 -0.42 -2.22
N VAL A 127 4.45 -0.59 -1.42
CA VAL A 127 3.86 0.48 -0.63
C VAL A 127 4.23 0.29 0.84
N PHE A 128 4.86 1.29 1.43
CA PHE A 128 5.28 1.25 2.83
C PHE A 128 5.02 2.59 3.52
N ARG A 129 4.96 2.58 4.85
CA ARG A 129 4.83 3.81 5.64
C ARG A 129 6.20 4.45 5.79
N TYR A 130 6.31 5.74 5.55
CA TYR A 130 7.58 6.43 5.69
C TYR A 130 8.08 6.35 7.14
N PRO A 131 9.30 5.86 7.42
CA PRO A 131 9.76 5.62 8.80
C PRO A 131 9.76 6.88 9.68
N ARG A 132 10.01 8.07 9.12
CA ARG A 132 10.00 9.32 9.89
C ARG A 132 8.59 9.87 10.10
N GLU A 133 7.69 9.62 9.15
CA GLU A 133 6.29 10.07 9.23
C GLU A 133 5.33 8.95 8.75
N PRO A 134 4.97 8.02 9.65
CA PRO A 134 4.18 6.83 9.27
C PRO A 134 2.77 7.11 8.76
N ALA A 135 2.29 8.35 8.90
CA ALA A 135 1.02 8.80 8.36
C ALA A 135 1.03 8.89 6.82
N VAL A 136 2.21 8.98 6.21
CA VAL A 136 2.37 9.07 4.76
C VAL A 136 2.82 7.72 4.19
N ALA A 137 2.06 7.22 3.21
CA ALA A 137 2.43 6.04 2.45
C ALA A 137 3.34 6.44 1.27
N TYR A 138 4.45 5.74 1.11
CA TYR A 138 5.40 5.89 0.01
C TYR A 138 5.28 4.68 -0.91
N ILE A 139 5.45 4.94 -2.20
CA ILE A 139 5.41 3.92 -3.26
C ILE A 139 6.72 4.04 -4.00
N LYS A 140 7.51 2.97 -3.94
CA LYS A 140 8.87 2.93 -4.51
C LYS A 140 9.15 1.52 -5.03
N ARG A 141 10.17 1.40 -5.87
CA ARG A 141 10.66 0.12 -6.37
C ARG A 141 11.77 -0.43 -5.50
N VAL A 142 11.75 -1.73 -5.23
CA VAL A 142 12.83 -2.44 -4.52
C VAL A 142 14.03 -2.57 -5.44
N VAL A 143 15.14 -1.94 -5.06
CA VAL A 143 16.41 -1.97 -5.80
C VAL A 143 17.41 -2.89 -5.11
N GLY A 144 17.56 -2.74 -3.78
CA GLY A 144 18.47 -3.57 -2.98
C GLY A 144 17.72 -4.44 -1.98
N LEU A 145 18.12 -5.71 -1.92
CA LEU A 145 17.67 -6.71 -0.95
C LEU A 145 18.57 -6.66 0.31
N PRO A 146 18.16 -7.31 1.43
CA PRO A 146 19.00 -7.42 2.61
C PRO A 146 20.41 -7.94 2.26
N GLY A 147 21.44 -7.23 2.72
CA GLY A 147 22.84 -7.59 2.47
C GLY A 147 23.41 -7.12 1.12
N ASP A 148 22.60 -6.56 0.21
CA ASP A 148 23.10 -6.05 -1.07
C ASP A 148 23.97 -4.79 -0.90
N ARG A 149 25.00 -4.68 -1.75
CA ARG A 149 25.72 -3.43 -1.98
C ARG A 149 25.16 -2.74 -3.23
N VAL A 150 24.51 -1.59 -3.03
CA VAL A 150 23.95 -0.76 -4.11
C VAL A 150 24.90 0.38 -4.38
N GLU A 151 25.29 0.56 -5.63
CA GLU A 151 26.13 1.66 -6.11
C GLU A 151 25.38 2.35 -7.26
N TYR A 152 25.46 3.67 -7.29
CA TYR A 152 24.89 4.47 -8.37
C TYR A 152 25.97 5.40 -8.89
N ARG A 153 26.29 5.26 -10.18
CA ARG A 153 27.32 6.05 -10.85
C ARG A 153 26.92 6.25 -12.29
N ASN A 154 27.24 7.43 -12.85
CA ASN A 154 26.92 7.76 -14.24
C ASN A 154 25.49 7.42 -14.64
N LYS A 155 24.53 7.75 -13.77
CA LYS A 155 23.09 7.53 -13.93
C LYS A 155 22.63 6.06 -13.97
N GLN A 156 23.52 5.13 -13.66
CA GLN A 156 23.25 3.69 -13.70
C GLN A 156 23.42 3.05 -12.33
N LEU A 157 22.50 2.13 -12.00
CA LEU A 157 22.57 1.29 -10.81
C LEU A 157 23.50 0.10 -11.01
N PHE A 158 24.27 -0.21 -9.98
CA PHE A 158 25.12 -1.39 -9.86
C PHE A 158 24.76 -2.08 -8.55
N ILE A 159 24.44 -3.37 -8.60
CA ILE A 159 24.05 -4.15 -7.43
C ILE A 159 25.02 -5.31 -7.29
N ASN A 160 25.74 -5.37 -6.17
CA ASN A 160 26.83 -6.32 -5.94
C ASN A 160 27.87 -6.32 -7.08
N GLY A 161 28.12 -5.14 -7.67
CA GLY A 161 29.05 -4.95 -8.79
C GLY A 161 28.48 -5.24 -10.18
N GLN A 162 27.27 -5.80 -10.29
CA GLN A 162 26.60 -6.05 -11.57
C GLN A 162 25.76 -4.83 -11.97
N SER A 163 25.96 -4.30 -13.17
CA SER A 163 25.15 -3.20 -13.69
C SER A 163 23.72 -3.65 -13.96
N ALA A 164 22.73 -2.86 -13.56
CA ALA A 164 21.37 -2.94 -14.08
C ALA A 164 21.39 -2.46 -15.55
N PRO A 165 21.10 -3.34 -16.53
CA PRO A 165 21.09 -2.95 -17.95
C PRO A 165 20.12 -1.80 -18.20
N LEU A 166 20.56 -0.82 -19.00
CA LEU A 166 19.79 0.35 -19.38
C LEU A 166 19.74 0.48 -20.90
N THR A 167 18.54 0.58 -21.46
CA THR A 167 18.32 0.86 -22.88
C THR A 167 17.68 2.23 -23.02
N SER A 168 18.32 3.14 -23.76
CA SER A 168 17.77 4.48 -23.98
C SER A 168 16.52 4.45 -24.85
N LEU A 169 15.50 5.20 -24.46
CA LEU A 169 14.23 5.34 -25.16
C LEU A 169 14.01 6.82 -25.55
N PRO A 170 14.75 7.35 -26.54
CA PRO A 170 14.74 8.77 -26.87
C PRO A 170 13.41 9.25 -27.46
N ASP A 171 12.63 8.34 -28.05
CA ASP A 171 11.36 8.66 -28.70
C ASP A 171 10.15 8.66 -27.74
N ASN A 172 10.36 8.23 -26.49
CA ASN A 172 9.27 8.18 -25.51
C ASN A 172 8.99 9.57 -24.90
N PRO A 173 7.72 9.88 -24.59
CA PRO A 173 7.36 11.14 -23.93
C PRO A 173 7.90 11.15 -22.50
N ALA A 174 8.91 11.97 -22.25
CA ALA A 174 9.45 12.24 -20.93
C ALA A 174 9.05 13.64 -20.45
N GLU A 175 9.13 13.88 -19.14
CA GLU A 175 9.01 15.23 -18.59
C GLU A 175 10.06 16.16 -19.21
N PRO A 176 9.79 17.47 -19.37
CA PRO A 176 10.73 18.41 -19.97
C PRO A 176 12.10 18.36 -19.28
N GLY A 177 13.14 18.05 -20.06
CA GLY A 177 14.52 17.92 -19.55
C GLY A 177 14.87 16.53 -19.02
N TYR A 178 13.98 15.55 -19.06
CA TYR A 178 14.26 14.16 -18.71
C TYR A 178 14.48 13.29 -19.95
N GLN A 179 15.22 12.20 -19.77
CA GLN A 179 15.36 11.11 -20.73
C GLN A 179 14.83 9.83 -20.09
N GLN A 180 14.13 9.02 -20.87
CA GLN A 180 13.62 7.72 -20.43
C GLN A 180 14.53 6.58 -20.84
N PHE A 181 14.55 5.56 -19.98
CA PHE A 181 15.30 4.34 -20.20
C PHE A 181 14.45 3.14 -19.79
N ASP A 182 14.61 2.02 -20.48
CA ASP A 182 14.20 0.70 -19.98
C ASP A 182 15.33 0.15 -19.11
N GLU A 183 15.04 -0.10 -17.83
CA GLU A 183 15.96 -0.65 -16.85
C GLU A 183 15.53 -2.05 -16.42
N GLN A 184 16.50 -2.98 -16.45
CA GLN A 184 16.30 -4.34 -15.96
C GLN A 184 16.86 -4.51 -14.54
N LEU A 185 15.97 -4.78 -13.58
CA LEU A 185 16.29 -5.09 -12.19
C LEU A 185 15.92 -6.54 -11.87
N GLY A 186 16.90 -7.44 -11.90
CA GLY A 186 16.65 -8.87 -11.76
C GLY A 186 15.80 -9.40 -12.92
N ALA A 187 14.62 -9.95 -12.63
CA ALA A 187 13.69 -10.43 -13.64
C ALA A 187 12.71 -9.35 -14.15
N ALA A 188 12.65 -8.19 -13.50
CA ALA A 188 11.70 -7.13 -13.83
C ALA A 188 12.32 -6.10 -14.79
N ASN A 189 11.59 -5.78 -15.86
CA ASN A 189 11.87 -4.63 -16.72
C ASN A 189 10.89 -3.51 -16.37
N HIS A 190 11.37 -2.27 -16.40
CA HIS A 190 10.55 -1.11 -16.10
C HIS A 190 11.15 0.15 -16.70
N TYR A 191 10.30 1.15 -16.88
CA TYR A 191 10.73 2.44 -17.35
C TYR A 191 11.19 3.30 -16.18
N ILE A 192 12.32 3.97 -16.37
CA ILE A 192 12.82 5.01 -15.49
C ILE A 192 12.96 6.30 -16.27
N GLN A 193 13.04 7.41 -15.54
CA GLN A 193 13.45 8.69 -16.12
C GLN A 193 14.57 9.32 -15.30
N VAL A 194 15.50 9.96 -16.02
CA VAL A 194 16.68 10.61 -15.47
C VAL A 194 16.85 11.98 -16.12
N LEU A 195 17.24 12.99 -15.34
CA LEU A 195 17.45 14.35 -15.83
C LEU A 195 18.60 14.40 -16.85
N ALA A 196 18.35 14.95 -18.03
CA ALA A 196 19.28 14.95 -19.15
C ALA A 196 20.54 15.79 -18.88
N ASP A 197 20.40 16.91 -18.17
CA ASP A 197 21.45 17.93 -17.97
C ASP A 197 22.61 17.49 -17.06
N GLY A 198 22.52 16.30 -16.46
CA GLY A 198 23.59 15.69 -15.68
C GLY A 198 23.87 16.37 -14.35
N ARG A 199 23.07 17.36 -13.95
CA ARG A 199 23.16 18.00 -12.64
C ARG A 199 22.45 17.14 -11.61
N TRP A 200 23.09 16.03 -11.24
CA TRP A 200 22.75 15.32 -10.01
C TRP A 200 22.91 16.29 -8.86
N ASN A 201 21.79 16.76 -8.34
CA ASN A 201 21.80 17.70 -7.24
C ASN A 201 22.11 16.90 -5.97
N LEU A 202 23.24 17.18 -5.31
CA LEU A 202 23.62 16.64 -3.99
C LEU A 202 22.56 16.91 -2.90
N MET A 203 21.60 17.79 -3.20
CA MET A 203 20.48 18.16 -2.35
C MET A 203 19.53 16.97 -2.14
N GLY A 204 19.64 16.34 -0.98
CA GLY A 204 18.68 15.31 -0.53
C GLY A 204 19.25 13.92 -0.37
N LEU A 205 20.57 13.72 -0.51
CA LEU A 205 21.19 12.43 -0.17
C LEU A 205 20.79 12.05 1.27
N TRP A 206 20.18 10.88 1.41
CA TRP A 206 19.95 10.28 2.72
C TRP A 206 21.32 10.16 3.42
N PRO A 207 21.50 10.59 4.68
CA PRO A 207 22.82 10.63 5.32
C PRO A 207 23.57 9.30 5.39
N GLY A 208 22.90 8.18 5.12
CA GLY A 208 23.52 6.86 5.02
C GLY A 208 24.27 6.58 3.71
N LEU A 209 24.05 7.39 2.67
CA LEU A 209 24.73 7.23 1.38
C LEU A 209 26.19 7.70 1.49
N GLN A 210 27.12 6.93 0.94
CA GLN A 210 28.54 7.26 0.93
C GLN A 210 28.91 7.85 -0.44
N PRO A 211 28.96 9.18 -0.60
CA PRO A 211 29.29 9.80 -1.88
C PRO A 211 30.78 9.67 -2.18
N ARG A 212 31.10 9.42 -3.45
CA ARG A 212 32.45 9.44 -4.02
C ARG A 212 32.45 10.31 -5.27
N ARG A 213 33.49 11.11 -5.44
CA ARG A 213 33.69 11.87 -6.68
C ARG A 213 34.45 11.01 -7.68
N GLU A 214 33.93 10.91 -8.89
CA GLU A 214 34.56 10.18 -9.98
C GLU A 214 35.56 11.06 -10.75
N PRO A 215 36.52 10.47 -11.48
CA PRO A 215 37.53 11.20 -12.25
C PRO A 215 36.95 12.14 -13.32
N ASP A 216 35.76 11.84 -13.83
CA ASP A 216 35.01 12.67 -14.78
C ASP A 216 34.30 13.87 -14.11
N GLY A 217 34.45 14.02 -12.80
CA GLY A 217 33.85 15.09 -12.00
C GLY A 217 32.41 14.81 -11.54
N THR A 218 31.81 13.68 -11.94
CA THR A 218 30.49 13.26 -11.48
C THR A 218 30.53 12.75 -10.03
N VAL A 219 29.35 12.63 -9.42
CA VAL A 219 29.21 12.07 -8.07
C VAL A 219 28.58 10.69 -8.19
N ALA A 220 29.30 9.69 -7.72
CA ALA A 220 28.78 8.36 -7.44
C ALA A 220 28.42 8.25 -5.96
N TRP A 221 27.58 7.29 -5.60
CA TRP A 221 27.37 6.92 -4.20
C TRP A 221 27.23 5.41 -4.06
N GLU A 222 27.56 4.92 -2.87
CA GLU A 222 27.35 3.54 -2.48
C GLU A 222 26.56 3.45 -1.17
N TYR A 223 25.84 2.34 -1.02
CA TYR A 223 25.07 2.01 0.15
C TYR A 223 25.08 0.50 0.39
N GLN A 224 25.42 0.10 1.60
CA GLN A 224 25.31 -1.28 2.05
C GLN A 224 23.96 -1.46 2.74
N VAL A 225 23.09 -2.30 2.17
CA VAL A 225 21.78 -2.59 2.74
C VAL A 225 21.97 -3.47 3.99
N PRO A 226 21.51 -3.03 5.18
CA PRO A 226 21.58 -3.84 6.38
C PRO A 226 20.72 -5.10 6.28
N GLU A 227 21.07 -6.13 7.05
CA GLU A 227 20.22 -7.31 7.19
C GLU A 227 18.79 -6.95 7.64
N GLY A 228 17.80 -7.64 7.07
CA GLY A 228 16.38 -7.38 7.31
C GLY A 228 15.83 -6.05 6.77
N HIS A 229 16.64 -5.26 6.05
CA HIS A 229 16.21 -3.99 5.44
C HIS A 229 16.24 -4.10 3.91
N TYR A 230 15.47 -3.22 3.26
CA TYR A 230 15.43 -3.12 1.80
C TYR A 230 15.80 -1.71 1.40
N PHE A 231 16.51 -1.57 0.28
CA PHE A 231 16.74 -0.28 -0.35
C PHE A 231 15.75 -0.10 -1.50
N VAL A 232 14.99 0.98 -1.43
CA VAL A 232 13.96 1.31 -2.41
C VAL A 232 14.25 2.65 -3.04
N MET A 233 13.95 2.79 -4.32
CA MET A 233 14.13 4.00 -5.10
C MET A 233 12.95 4.16 -6.07
N GLY A 234 12.56 5.39 -6.35
CA GLY A 234 11.54 5.67 -7.37
C GLY A 234 12.09 5.54 -8.78
N ASP A 235 11.19 5.38 -9.73
CA ASP A 235 11.50 5.26 -11.16
C ASP A 235 11.93 6.61 -11.76
N ASN A 236 11.54 7.73 -11.14
CA ASN A 236 12.18 9.02 -11.35
C ASN A 236 13.42 9.12 -10.46
N ARG A 237 14.60 8.95 -11.06
CA ARG A 237 15.88 8.85 -10.32
C ARG A 237 16.28 10.15 -9.65
N ASP A 238 15.93 11.28 -10.25
CA ASP A 238 16.29 12.62 -9.76
C ASP A 238 15.21 13.24 -8.86
N ASN A 239 13.95 12.76 -8.92
CA ASN A 239 12.86 13.18 -8.03
C ASN A 239 12.48 12.09 -7.01
N SER A 240 13.49 11.35 -6.53
CA SER A 240 13.34 10.38 -5.45
C SER A 240 13.82 10.96 -4.13
N SER A 241 12.89 11.49 -3.35
CA SER A 241 13.06 11.69 -1.90
C SER A 241 12.75 10.44 -1.09
#